data_AF-C5TBZ3-F1
#
_entry.id   AF-C5TBZ3-F1
#
_cell.length_a   1.000
_cell.length_b   1.000
_cell.length_c   1.000
_cell.angle_alpha   90.00
_cell.angle_beta   90.00
_cell.angle_gamma   90.00
#
_symmetry.space_group_name_H-M   'P 1'
#
loop_
_entity.id
_entity.type
_entity.pdbx_description
1 polymer ?
#
loop_
_entity_poly.entity_id
_entity_poly.type
_entity_poly.pdbx_seq_one_letter_code
_entity_poly.pdbx_strand_id
1 'polypeptide(L)' 'MELRQLRYFVRIVELGSMGRAAIDLGMVQSALSQQISRLEGELATRLLQRTAKGAVPTEAG' A
#
# COMPACT_ATOMS: atom_id res chain seq x y z
N MET A 1 -10.58 -2.20 10.03
CA MET A 1 -9.76 -2.99 9.09
C MET A 1 -10.66 -3.67 8.10
N GLU A 2 -10.45 -3.39 6.81
CA GLU A 2 -11.18 -4.05 5.72
C GLU A 2 -10.24 -4.92 4.87
N LEU A 3 -10.72 -6.11 4.46
CA LEU A 3 -9.94 -7.05 3.63
C LEU A 3 -9.46 -6.41 2.31
N ARG A 4 -10.17 -5.40 1.82
CA ARG A 4 -9.79 -4.64 0.63
C ARG A 4 -8.45 -3.92 0.79
N GLN A 5 -8.18 -3.37 1.97
CA GLN A 5 -6.92 -2.67 2.25
C GLN A 5 -5.73 -3.63 2.25
N LEU A 6 -5.91 -4.86 2.73
CA LEU A 6 -4.90 -5.91 2.67
C LEU A 6 -4.62 -6.35 1.22
N ARG A 7 -5.66 -6.48 0.39
CA ARG A 7 -5.48 -6.76 -1.05
C ARG A 7 -4.70 -5.65 -1.76
N TYR A 8 -4.97 -4.40 -1.42
CA TYR A 8 -4.23 -3.25 -1.93
C TYR A 8 -2.76 -3.30 -1.52
N PHE A 9 -2.50 -3.55 -0.23
CA PHE A 9 -1.15 -3.73 0.29
C PHE A 9 -0.37 -4.82 -0.46
N VAL A 10 -0.94 -6.02 -0.59
CA VAL A 10 -0.33 -7.14 -1.33
C VAL A 10 0.00 -6.71 -2.76
N ARG A 11 -0.93 -6.04 -3.45
CA ARG A 11 -0.70 -5.61 -4.83
C ARG A 11 0.43 -4.58 -4.96
N ILE A 12 0.59 -3.70 -3.97
CA ILE A 12 1.70 -2.74 -3.93
C ILE A 12 3.03 -3.47 -3.75
N VAL A 13 3.09 -4.49 -2.89
CA VAL A 13 4.29 -5.30 -2.66
C VAL A 13 4.66 -6.08 -3.92
N GLU A 14 3.70 -6.75 -4.56
CA GLU A 14 3.90 -7.50 -5.81
C GLU A 14 4.48 -6.63 -6.93
N LEU A 15 3.98 -5.40 -7.05
CA LEU A 15 4.41 -4.45 -8.09
C LEU A 15 5.55 -3.52 -7.64
N GLY A 16 5.96 -3.57 -6.37
CA GLY A 16 6.98 -2.71 -5.76
C GLY A 16 6.73 -1.19 -5.94
N SER A 17 5.50 -0.76 -6.23
CA SER A 17 5.21 0.63 -6.59
C SER A 17 3.75 0.99 -6.34
N MET A 18 3.55 2.07 -5.59
CA MET A 18 2.23 2.68 -5.37
C MET A 18 1.56 3.11 -6.68
N GLY A 19 2.31 3.69 -7.61
CA GLY A 19 1.77 4.16 -8.89
C GLY A 19 1.35 3.01 -9.79
N ARG A 20 2.20 1.98 -9.94
CA ARG A 20 1.85 0.79 -10.74
C ARG A 20 0.66 0.04 -10.15
N ALA A 21 0.61 -0.13 -8.84
CA ALA A 21 -0.53 -0.75 -8.17
C ALA A 21 -1.82 0.06 -8.33
N ALA A 22 -1.75 1.39 -8.29
CA ALA A 22 -2.93 2.23 -8.52
C ALA A 22 -3.47 2.05 -9.95
N ILE A 23 -2.60 2.06 -10.97
CA ILE A 23 -2.99 1.82 -12.37
C ILE A 23 -3.64 0.43 -12.52
N ASP A 24 -3.00 -0.60 -11.96
CA ASP A 24 -3.49 -1.98 -12.05
C ASP A 24 -4.85 -2.18 -11.35
N LEU A 25 -5.06 -1.52 -10.21
CA LEU A 25 -6.30 -1.56 -9.45
C LEU A 25 -7.39 -0.63 -10.01
N GLY A 26 -7.12 0.12 -11.09
CA GLY A 26 -8.04 1.12 -11.63
C GLY A 26 -8.33 2.28 -10.68
N MET A 27 -7.35 2.65 -9.85
CA MET A 27 -7.46 3.67 -8.81
C MET A 27 -6.56 4.86 -9.08
N VAL A 28 -6.91 6.01 -8.51
CA VAL A 28 -5.96 7.12 -8.38
C VAL A 28 -4.96 6.82 -7.25
N GLN A 29 -3.69 7.16 -7.46
CA GLN A 29 -2.62 6.86 -6.52
C GLN A 29 -2.85 7.48 -5.13
N SER A 30 -3.44 8.68 -5.05
CA SER A 30 -3.75 9.35 -3.78
C SER A 30 -4.77 8.56 -2.96
N ALA A 31 -5.80 7.99 -3.59
CA ALA A 31 -6.80 7.16 -2.94
C ALA A 31 -6.16 5.85 -2.42
N LEU A 32 -5.34 5.18 -3.24
CA LEU A 32 -4.60 4.00 -2.81
C LEU A 32 -3.68 4.30 -1.62
N SER A 33 -2.96 5.42 -1.66
CA SER A 33 -2.13 5.88 -0.55
C SER A 33 -2.95 6.11 0.73
N GLN A 34 -4.12 6.73 0.62
CA GLN A 34 -5.00 6.96 1.77
C GLN A 34 -5.52 5.65 2.38
N GLN A 35 -5.85 4.66 1.54
CA GLN A 35 -6.29 3.34 2.01
C GLN A 35 -5.20 2.62 2.81
N ILE A 36 -3.95 2.71 2.35
CA ILE A 36 -2.79 2.17 3.08
C ILE A 36 -2.54 2.95 4.37
N SER A 37 -2.55 4.27 4.33
CA SER A 37 -2.37 5.08 5.55
C SER A 37 -3.43 4.79 6.60
N ARG A 38 -4.69 4.52 6.19
CA ARG A 38 -5.75 4.09 7.10
C ARG A 38 -5.45 2.70 7.69
N LEU A 39 -5.02 1.74 6.87
CA LEU A 39 -4.64 0.41 7.36
C LEU A 39 -3.50 0.47 8.38
N GLU A 40 -2.42 1.18 8.05
CA GLU A 40 -1.28 1.38 8.95
C GLU A 40 -1.71 2.09 10.25
N GLY A 41 -2.63 3.05 10.16
CA GLY A 41 -3.18 3.76 11.31
C GLY A 41 -4.03 2.86 12.22
N GLU A 42 -4.88 2.01 11.66
CA GLU A 42 -5.69 1.05 12.41
C GLU A 42 -4.84 -0.02 13.10
N LEU A 43 -3.71 -0.40 12.51
CA LEU A 43 -2.74 -1.34 13.07
C LEU A 43 -1.69 -0.67 13.97
N ALA A 44 -1.71 0.67 14.06
CA ALA A 44 -0.66 1.48 14.68
C ALA A 44 0.77 1.08 14.24
N THR A 45 0.92 0.58 13.01
CA THR A 45 2.15 -0.06 12.51
C THR A 45 2.37 0.29 11.04
N ARG A 46 3.61 0.64 10.68
CA ARG A 46 4.02 0.85 9.29
C ARG A 46 4.21 -0.49 8.61
N LEU A 47 3.52 -0.72 7.50
CA LEU A 47 3.63 -1.93 6.68
C LEU A 47 4.48 -1.69 5.43
N LEU A 48 4.57 -0.45 4.95
CA LEU A 48 5.36 -0.10 3.76
C LEU A 48 6.43 0.95 4.07
N GLN A 49 7.64 0.71 3.58
CA GLN A 49 8.68 1.71 3.45
C GLN A 49 8.64 2.29 2.03
N ARG A 50 8.41 3.60 1.91
CA ARG A 50 8.47 4.32 0.64
C ARG A 50 9.88 4.80 0.38
N THR A 51 10.39 4.54 -0.83
CA THR A 51 11.72 4.95 -1.28
C THR A 51 11.62 5.67 -2.62
N ALA A 52 12.70 6.31 -3.05
CA ALA A 52 12.77 6.89 -4.40
C ALA A 52 12.57 5.83 -5.51
N LYS A 53 12.80 4.54 -5.21
CA LYS A 53 12.65 3.43 -6.16
C LYS A 53 11.26 2.78 -6.15
N GLY A 54 10.37 3.17 -5.22
CA GLY A 54 9.03 2.59 -5.10
C GLY A 54 8.59 2.35 -3.66
N ALA A 55 7.96 1.21 -3.41
CA ALA A 55 7.50 0.80 -2.09
C ALA A 55 7.90 -0.66 -1.81
N VAL A 56 8.41 -0.92 -0.62
CA VAL A 56 8.79 -2.25 -0.13
C VAL A 56 8.12 -2.52 1.22
N PRO A 57 7.83 -3.79 1.58
CA PRO A 57 7.29 -4.11 2.90
C PRO A 57 8.33 -3.82 4.00
N THR A 58 7.84 -3.48 5.19
CA THR A 58 8.64 -3.51 6.43
C THR A 58 8.67 -4.93 6.99
N GLU A 59 9.37 -5.17 8.10
CA GLU A 59 9.31 -6.46 8.82
C GLU A 59 7.90 -6.86 9.27
N ALA A 60 7.01 -5.88 9.48
CA ALA A 60 5.61 -6.13 9.86
C ALA A 60 4.67 -6.30 8.66
N GLY A 61 5.16 -6.03 7.44
CA GLY A 61 4.40 -6.02 6.19
C GLY A 61 4.49 -7.34 5.44
#